data_AF-A0A377KBD8-F1
#
_entry.id   AF-A0A377KBD8-F1
#
_cell.length_a   1.000
_cell.length_b   1.000
_cell.length_c   1.000
_cell.angle_alpha   90.00
_cell.angle_beta   90.00
_cell.angle_gamma   90.00
#
_symmetry.space_group_name_H-M   'P 1'
#
loop_
_entity.id
_entity.type
_entity.pdbx_description
1 polymer ?
#
loop_
_entity_poly.entity_id
_entity_poly.type
_entity_poly.pdbx_seq_one_letter_code
_entity_poly.pdbx_strand_id
1 'polypeptide(L)' 'MGPTEFKLLHFFMTHPERVYSREQLLNHVWGTNVYVEDRTVDVHIRRLRKALEPGGHDRMVQTVRGTGYRFSTRF' A
#
# COMPACT_ATOMS: atom_id res chain seq x y z
N MET A 1 -11.15 -1.45 -8.66
CA MET A 1 -10.09 -0.79 -7.87
C MET A 1 -10.40 0.70 -7.81
N GLY A 2 -10.34 1.34 -6.63
CA GLY A 2 -10.60 2.78 -6.49
C GLY A 2 -9.37 3.64 -6.82
N PRO A 3 -9.53 4.97 -6.90
CA PRO A 3 -8.44 5.88 -7.27
C PRO A 3 -7.28 5.83 -6.26
N THR A 4 -7.58 5.67 -4.97
CA THR A 4 -6.58 5.58 -3.92
C THR A 4 -5.80 4.27 -3.96
N GLU A 5 -6.47 3.13 -4.16
CA GLU A 5 -5.78 1.85 -4.33
C GLU A 5 -4.89 1.85 -5.58
N PHE A 6 -5.32 2.50 -6.67
CA PHE A 6 -4.48 2.68 -7.85
C PHE A 6 -3.23 3.52 -7.56
N LYS A 7 -3.37 4.64 -6.85
CA LYS A 7 -2.22 5.46 -6.43
C LYS A 7 -1.26 4.69 -5.53
N LEU A 8 -1.77 3.93 -4.56
CA LEU A 8 -0.97 3.04 -3.72
C LEU A 8 -0.20 2.01 -4.56
N LEU A 9 -0.89 1.33 -5.48
CA LEU A 9 -0.26 0.35 -6.36
C LEU A 9 0.85 0.99 -7.20
N HIS A 10 0.59 2.13 -7.83
CA HIS A 10 1.57 2.88 -8.60
C HIS A 10 2.79 3.28 -7.76
N PHE A 11 2.55 3.80 -6.55
CA PHE A 11 3.62 4.14 -5.61
C PHE A 11 4.49 2.91 -5.26
N PHE A 12 3.85 1.78 -4.96
CA PHE A 12 4.54 0.54 -4.65
C PHE A 12 5.37 -0.02 -5.81
N MET A 13 4.80 -0.02 -7.03
CA MET A 13 5.49 -0.52 -8.22
C MET A 13 6.68 0.37 -8.63
N THR A 14 6.64 1.66 -8.32
CA THR A 14 7.76 2.59 -8.55
C THR A 14 8.83 2.51 -7.44
N HIS A 15 8.53 1.87 -6.32
CA HIS A 15 9.43 1.71 -5.17
C HIS A 15 9.46 0.26 -4.66
N PRO A 16 9.85 -0.71 -5.50
CA PRO A 16 9.90 -2.11 -5.11
C PRO A 16 10.95 -2.35 -4.02
N GLU A 17 10.76 -3.43 -3.26
CA GLU A 17 11.66 -3.93 -2.22
C GLU A 17 11.88 -3.01 -1.00
N ARG A 18 11.34 -1.79 -1.01
CA ARG A 18 11.43 -0.86 0.13
C ARG A 18 10.21 -0.95 1.04
N VAL A 19 10.45 -0.89 2.35
CA VAL A 19 9.40 -0.85 3.38
C VAL A 19 9.02 0.60 3.66
N TYR A 20 7.72 0.86 3.69
CA TYR A 20 7.14 2.16 4.02
C TYR A 20 6.19 2.05 5.21
N SER A 21 6.32 2.97 6.17
CA SER A 21 5.39 3.10 7.29
C SER A 21 4.02 3.61 6.83
N ARG A 22 3.02 3.54 7.71
CA ARG A 22 1.68 4.07 7.43
C ARG A 22 1.73 5.56 7.17
N GLU A 23 2.40 6.30 8.05
CA GLU A 23 2.63 7.74 7.90
C GLU A 23 3.31 8.09 6.58
N GLN A 24 4.35 7.34 6.19
CA GLN A 24 5.02 7.55 4.90
C GLN A 24 4.08 7.32 3.72
N LEU A 25 3.29 6.24 3.74
CA LEU A 25 2.31 5.97 2.68
C LEU A 25 1.22 7.03 2.63
N LEU A 26 0.77 7.51 3.79
CA LEU A 26 -0.22 8.57 3.90
C LEU A 26 0.31 9.85 3.24
N ASN A 27 1.52 10.28 3.61
CA ASN A 27 2.16 11.46 3.05
C ASN A 27 2.39 11.37 1.53
N HIS A 28 2.78 10.21 1.00
CA HIS A 28 3.07 10.06 -0.44
C HIS A 28 1.81 9.90 -1.31
N VAL A 29 0.75 9.28 -0.80
CA VAL A 29 -0.45 8.95 -1.60
C VAL A 29 -1.59 9.95 -1.43
N TRP A 30 -1.76 10.49 -0.22
CA TRP A 30 -2.80 11.47 0.10
C TRP A 30 -2.27 12.90 0.13
N GLY A 31 -0.99 13.09 0.44
CA GLY A 31 -0.36 14.40 0.62
C GLY A 31 -0.29 14.84 2.07
N THR A 32 0.52 15.86 2.35
CA THR A 32 0.88 16.33 3.71
C THR A 32 -0.23 17.06 4.46
N ASN A 33 -1.36 17.39 3.81
CA ASN A 33 -2.41 18.22 4.39
C ASN A 33 -3.75 17.50 4.57
N VAL A 34 -3.71 16.17 4.68
CA VAL A 34 -4.90 15.35 4.84
C VAL A 34 -5.00 14.86 6.28
N TYR A 35 -6.04 15.28 6.99
CA TYR A 35 -6.43 14.73 8.31
C TYR A 35 -7.05 13.34 8.10
N VAL A 36 -6.21 12.36 7.82
CA VAL A 36 -6.58 10.95 7.69
C VAL A 36 -5.79 10.16 8.72
N GLU A 37 -6.45 9.25 9.42
CA GLU A 37 -5.79 8.37 10.38
C GLU A 37 -4.99 7.27 9.67
N ASP A 38 -3.89 6.85 10.29
CA ASP A 38 -3.06 5.71 9.87
C ASP A 38 -3.86 4.43 9.55
N ARG A 39 -4.99 4.22 10.25
CA ARG A 39 -5.90 3.07 10.02
C ARG A 39 -6.53 3.08 8.63
N THR A 40 -6.63 4.24 7.99
CA THR A 40 -7.13 4.36 6.62
C THR A 40 -6.20 3.66 5.64
N VAL A 41 -4.87 3.74 5.87
CA VAL A 41 -3.89 3.01 5.05
C VAL A 41 -4.19 1.51 5.08
N ASP A 42 -4.45 0.94 6.25
CA ASP A 42 -4.76 -0.49 6.41
C ASP A 42 -5.99 -0.90 5.57
N VAL A 43 -7.03 -0.07 5.56
CA VAL A 43 -8.26 -0.30 4.77
C VAL A 43 -7.96 -0.33 3.28
N HIS A 44 -7.19 0.64 2.79
CA HIS A 44 -6.84 0.72 1.38
C HIS A 44 -5.85 -0.38 0.97
N ILE A 45 -4.92 -0.80 1.83
CA ILE A 45 -4.08 -1.98 1.60
C ILE A 45 -4.94 -3.24 1.46
N ARG A 46 -5.93 -3.44 2.34
CA ARG A 46 -6.84 -4.59 2.25
C ARG A 46 -7.64 -4.57 0.94
N ARG A 47 -8.16 -3.41 0.55
CA ARG A 47 -8.91 -3.24 -0.71
C ARG A 47 -8.02 -3.46 -1.93
N LEU A 48 -6.78 -2.96 -1.90
CA LEU A 48 -5.79 -3.17 -2.95
C LEU A 48 -5.49 -4.66 -3.12
N ARG A 49 -5.16 -5.38 -2.03
CA ARG A 49 -4.93 -6.84 -2.09
C ARG A 49 -6.12 -7.58 -2.68
N LYS A 50 -7.35 -7.26 -2.23
CA LYS A 50 -8.58 -7.86 -2.78
C LYS A 50 -8.77 -7.56 -4.28
N ALA A 51 -8.34 -6.39 -4.75
CA ALA A 51 -8.40 -6.06 -6.18
C ALA A 51 -7.35 -6.82 -7.01
N LEU A 52 -6.21 -7.19 -6.41
CA LEU A 52 -5.12 -7.95 -7.04
C LEU A 52 -5.31 -9.48 -6.97
N GLU A 53 -6.15 -9.94 -6.06
CA GLU A 53 -6.44 -11.36 -5.80
C GLU A 53 -6.87 -12.15 -7.06
N PRO A 54 -7.76 -11.64 -7.95
CA PRO A 54 -8.13 -12.37 -9.17
C PRO A 54 -6.96 -12.66 -10.12
N GLY A 55 -5.89 -11.86 -10.06
CA GLY A 55 -4.66 -12.07 -10.83
C GLY A 55 -3.58 -12.83 -10.08
N GLY A 56 -3.81 -13.23 -8.83
CA GLY A 56 -2.80 -13.88 -7.99
C GLY A 56 -1.65 -12.97 -7.58
N HIS A 57 -1.85 -11.65 -7.59
CA HIS A 57 -0.81 -10.66 -7.28
C HIS A 57 -0.97 -10.00 -5.89
N ASP A 58 -1.98 -10.40 -5.13
CA ASP A 58 -2.28 -9.88 -3.79
C ASP A 58 -1.09 -10.03 -2.82
N ARG A 59 -0.35 -11.14 -2.95
CA ARG A 59 0.82 -11.44 -2.11
C ARG A 59 2.00 -10.50 -2.35
N MET A 60 2.03 -9.78 -3.47
CA MET A 60 3.13 -8.85 -3.77
C MET A 60 3.11 -7.64 -2.84
N VAL A 61 1.94 -7.25 -2.33
CA VAL A 61 1.82 -6.22 -1.28
C VAL A 61 1.96 -6.92 0.07
N GLN A 62 3.11 -6.80 0.72
CA GLN A 62 3.48 -7.53 1.92
C GLN A 62 3.35 -6.67 3.18
N THR A 63 3.02 -7.31 4.30
CA THR A 63 3.04 -6.66 5.62
C THR A 63 4.36 -6.98 6.30
N VAL A 64 5.13 -5.94 6.62
CA VAL A 64 6.33 -6.03 7.46
C VAL A 64 5.90 -5.65 8.87
N ARG A 65 5.71 -6.67 9.72
CA ARG A 65 5.13 -6.51 11.07
C ARG A 65 5.94 -5.48 11.88
N GLY A 66 5.22 -4.54 12.51
CA GLY A 66 5.83 -3.46 13.29
C GLY A 66 6.41 -2.30 12.49
N THR A 67 6.58 -2.44 11.17
CA THR A 67 7.22 -1.40 10.33
C THR A 67 6.26 -0.80 9.32
N GLY A 68 5.52 -1.62 8.57
CA GLY A 68 4.60 -1.12 7.54
C GLY A 68 4.40 -2.10 6.38
N TYR A 69 4.49 -1.59 5.15
CA TYR A 69 4.17 -2.34 3.93
C TYR A 69 5.28 -2.24 2.90
N ARG A 70 5.39 -3.28 2.07
CA ARG A 70 6.37 -3.37 0.99
C ARG A 70 5.73 -3.99 -0.25
N PHE A 71 6.20 -3.60 -1.42
CA PHE A 71 5.93 -4.33 -2.66
C PHE A 71 7.12 -5.20 -3.02
N SER A 72 6.92 -6.50 -3.18
CA SER A 72 7.98 -7.44 -3.53
C SER A 72 7.46 -8.62 -4.34
N THR A 73 8.25 -9.09 -5.28
CA THR A 73 7.99 -10.34 -6.02
C THR A 73 8.61 -11.56 -5.34
N ARG A 74 9.33 -11.37 -4.22
CA ARG A 74 10.00 -12.42 -3.45
C ARG A 74 9.13 -12.80 -2.26
N PHE A 75 8.89 -14.08 -2.05
CA PHE A 75 8.03 -14.61 -0.98
C PHE A 75 8.84 -15.30 0.10
#